data_AF-A0A8T7EQD6-F1
#
_entry.id   AF-A0A8T7EQD6-F1
#
_cell.length_a   1.000
_cell.length_b   1.000
_cell.length_c   1.000
_cell.angle_alpha   90.00
_cell.angle_beta   90.00
_cell.angle_gamma   90.00
#
_symmetry.space_group_name_H-M   'P 1'
#
loop_
_entity.id
_entity.type
_entity.pdbx_description
1 polymer ?
#
loop_
_entity_poly.entity_id
_entity_poly.type
_entity_poly.pdbx_seq_one_letter_code
_entity_poly.pdbx_strand_id
1 'polypeptide(L)' 'MTPDHHFVIDQHPVHANILFASPCSGHGFKFTTLIGSMLADWSIDGKTEHDLSLFTHTRFAAHESVT' A
#
# COMPACT_ATOMS: atom_id res chain seq x y z
N MET A 1 6.89 2.57 -11.23
CA MET A 1 6.07 1.34 -11.37
C MET A 1 6.78 0.24 -10.61
N THR A 2 6.05 -0.52 -9.80
CA THR A 2 6.59 -1.69 -9.08
C THR A 2 6.89 -2.84 -10.05
N PRO A 3 7.79 -3.78 -9.71
CA PRO A 3 8.11 -4.92 -10.57
C PRO A 3 6.91 -5.82 -10.90
N ASP A 4 5.93 -5.89 -10.00
CA ASP A 4 4.73 -6.72 -10.12
C ASP A 4 3.50 -5.94 -10.62
N HIS A 5 3.66 -4.66 -10.96
CA HIS A 5 2.59 -3.76 -11.39
C HIS A 5 1.43 -3.59 -10.37
N HIS A 6 1.57 -4.06 -9.13
CA HIS A 6 0.63 -3.84 -8.03
C HIS A 6 0.95 -2.55 -7.27
N PHE A 7 -0.03 -2.01 -6.55
CA PHE A 7 0.18 -0.83 -5.71
C PHE A 7 1.07 -1.14 -4.50
N VAL A 8 1.55 -0.10 -3.85
CA VAL A 8 2.07 -0.20 -2.48
C VAL A 8 1.17 0.63 -1.59
N ILE A 9 0.46 -0.02 -0.68
CA ILE A 9 -0.44 0.62 0.28
C ILE A 9 -0.21 -0.07 1.62
N ASP A 10 0.41 0.63 2.56
CA ASP A 10 0.85 0.02 3.81
C ASP A 10 1.12 1.07 4.90
N GLN A 11 1.31 0.63 6.13
CA GLN A 11 1.74 1.45 7.26
C GLN A 11 3.25 1.33 7.46
N HIS A 12 3.90 2.40 7.93
CA HIS A 12 5.32 2.33 8.26
C HIS A 12 5.56 1.34 9.42
N PRO A 13 6.49 0.39 9.30
CA PRO A 13 6.65 -0.72 10.26
C PRO A 13 7.01 -0.26 11.68
N VAL A 14 7.63 0.91 11.82
CA VAL A 14 8.02 1.51 13.11
C VAL A 14 7.11 2.68 13.53
N HIS A 15 6.38 3.30 12.60
CA HIS A 15 5.70 4.58 12.84
C HIS A 15 4.23 4.46 12.44
N ALA A 16 3.37 4.10 13.39
CA ALA A 16 1.95 3.84 13.14
C ALA A 16 1.18 5.06 12.57
N ASN A 17 1.69 6.28 12.77
CA ASN A 17 1.09 7.51 12.26
C ASN A 17 1.49 7.85 10.81
N ILE A 18 2.23 6.96 10.12
CA ILE A 18 2.67 7.16 8.74
C ILE A 18 2.08 6.05 7.87
N LEU A 19 1.24 6.46 6.91
CA LEU A 19 0.71 5.58 5.87
C LEU A 19 1.38 5.90 4.53
N PHE A 20 1.73 4.86 3.79
CA PHE A 20 2.23 4.92 2.44
C PHE A 20 1.12 4.55 1.46
N ALA A 21 0.95 5.35 0.40
CA ALA A 21 0.07 5.03 -0.70
C ALA A 21 0.73 5.43 -2.03
N SER A 22 1.14 4.41 -2.79
CA SER A 22 1.67 4.54 -4.15
C SER A 22 0.79 3.77 -5.14
N PRO A 23 -0.38 4.31 -5.53
CA PRO A 23 -1.24 3.73 -6.55
C PRO A 23 -0.76 4.05 -7.97
N CYS A 24 0.52 3.86 -8.26
CA CYS A 24 1.22 4.49 -9.40
C CYS A 24 1.73 3.49 -10.45
N SER A 25 0.91 2.50 -10.82
CA SER A 25 1.25 1.48 -11.84
C SER A 25 0.45 1.63 -13.15
N GLY A 26 0.07 2.87 -13.51
CA GLY A 26 -0.63 3.19 -14.75
C GLY A 26 -2.15 2.93 -14.73
N HIS A 27 -2.67 2.32 -13.68
CA HIS A 27 -4.09 1.97 -13.55
C HIS A 27 -4.75 2.47 -12.25
N GLY A 28 -4.03 3.21 -11.40
CA GLY A 28 -4.51 3.65 -10.09
C GLY A 28 -5.63 4.69 -10.11
N PHE A 29 -5.78 5.46 -11.19
CA PHE A 29 -6.75 6.57 -11.24
C PHE A 29 -8.19 6.10 -10.96
N LYS A 30 -8.59 4.94 -11.50
CA LYS A 30 -9.95 4.40 -11.31
C LYS A 30 -10.26 3.99 -9.87
N PHE A 31 -9.24 3.87 -9.02
CA PHE A 31 -9.36 3.46 -7.62
C PHE A 31 -9.21 4.64 -6.65
N THR A 32 -9.01 5.86 -7.14
CA THR A 32 -8.71 7.03 -6.31
C THR A 32 -9.75 7.30 -5.22
N THR A 33 -11.04 7.16 -5.52
CA THR A 33 -12.12 7.36 -4.54
C THR A 33 -12.08 6.32 -3.42
N LEU A 34 -11.94 5.04 -3.78
CA LEU A 34 -11.82 3.93 -2.82
C LEU A 34 -10.56 4.10 -1.95
N ILE A 35 -9.41 4.33 -2.58
CA ILE A 35 -8.13 4.47 -1.88
C ILE A 35 -8.15 5.69 -0.96
N GLY A 36 -8.73 6.81 -1.38
CA GLY A 36 -8.89 7.99 -0.54
C GLY A 36 -9.75 7.74 0.70
N SER A 37 -10.92 7.11 0.53
CA SER A 37 -11.79 6.74 1.66
C SER A 37 -11.08 5.79 2.62
N MET A 38 -10.49 4.74 2.08
CA MET A 38 -9.74 3.75 2.84
C MET A 38 -8.60 4.36 3.68
N LEU A 39 -7.82 5.27 3.09
CA LEU A 39 -6.73 5.96 3.81
C LEU A 39 -7.26 6.92 4.87
N ALA A 40 -8.41 7.56 4.64
CA ALA A 40 -9.06 8.41 5.64
C ALA A 40 -9.50 7.57 6.85
N ASP A 41 -10.21 6.46 6.62
CA ASP A 41 -10.65 5.55 7.68
C ASP A 41 -9.44 4.98 8.44
N TRP A 42 -8.40 4.54 7.73
CA TRP A 42 -7.17 4.05 8.38
C TRP A 42 -6.47 5.14 9.21
N SER A 43 -6.46 6.38 8.73
CA SER A 43 -5.83 7.50 9.46
C SER A 43 -6.59 7.87 10.74
N ILE A 44 -7.91 7.70 10.77
CA ILE A 44 -8.77 8.06 11.90
C ILE A 44 -8.88 6.90 12.90
N ASP A 45 -9.18 5.70 12.40
CA ASP A 45 -9.55 4.54 13.21
C ASP A 45 -8.41 3.53 13.38
N GLY A 46 -7.26 3.75 12.73
CA GLY A 46 -6.09 2.86 12.80
C GLY A 46 -6.23 1.57 12.00
N LYS A 47 -7.31 1.42 11.22
CA LYS A 47 -7.57 0.26 10.35
C LYS A 47 -8.45 0.62 9.16
N THR A 48 -8.45 -0.24 8.14
CA THR A 48 -9.47 -0.26 7.10
C THR A 48 -10.14 -1.64 7.04
N GLU A 49 -11.35 -1.72 6.50
CA GLU A 49 -12.07 -2.97 6.24
C GLU A 49 -11.58 -3.71 4.99
N HIS A 50 -10.78 -3.07 4.14
CA HIS A 50 -10.27 -3.66 2.90
C HIS A 50 -9.04 -4.54 3.15
N ASP A 51 -8.98 -5.70 2.49
CA ASP A 51 -7.79 -6.56 2.49
C ASP A 51 -6.66 -5.93 1.66
N LEU A 52 -5.54 -5.66 2.31
CA LEU A 52 -4.35 -5.04 1.73
C LEU A 52 -3.16 -5.99 1.60
N SER A 53 -3.34 -7.28 1.88
CA SER A 53 -2.26 -8.29 1.86
C SER A 53 -1.41 -8.25 0.58
N LEU A 54 -2.06 -8.07 -0.58
CA LEU A 54 -1.40 -7.95 -1.89
C LEU A 54 -0.55 -6.69 -2.06
N PHE A 55 -0.83 -5.61 -1.31
CA PHE A 55 -0.24 -4.29 -1.51
C PHE A 55 0.83 -3.92 -0.45
N THR A 56 1.15 -4.85 0.44
CA THR A 56 2.17 -4.66 1.48
C THR A 56 3.55 -4.38 0.90
N HIS A 57 4.35 -3.57 1.58
CA HIS A 57 5.73 -3.27 1.13
C HIS A 57 6.68 -4.46 1.33
N THR A 58 6.39 -5.33 2.30
CA THR A 58 7.23 -6.49 2.65
C THR A 58 7.19 -7.60 1.60
N ARG A 59 6.24 -7.58 0.66
CA ARG A 59 6.18 -8.58 -0.43
C ARG A 59 7.43 -8.60 -1.32
N PHE A 60 8.21 -7.53 -1.33
CA PHE A 60 9.49 -7.45 -2.04
C PHE A 60 10.71 -7.84 -1.20
N ALA A 61 10.54 -8.12 0.09
CA ALA A 61 11.64 -8.44 1.00
C ALA A 61 12.35 -9.78 0.69
N ALA A 62 11.84 -10.57 -0.27
CA ALA A 62 12.39 -11.86 -0.67
C ALA A 62 13.32 -11.82 -1.91
N HIS A 63 13.78 -10.65 -2.37
CA HIS A 63 14.68 -10.52 -3.52
C HIS A 63 16.11 -10.02 -3.18
N GLU A 64 16.64 -10.34 -2.00
CA GLU A 64 18.10 -10.41 -1.82
C GLU A 64 18.56 -11.86 -2.07
N SER A 65 18.85 -12.19 -3.33
CA SER A 65 19.63 -13.36 -3.69
C SER A 65 20.59 -12.98 -4.80
N VAL A 66 21.85 -12.79 -4.37
CA VAL A 66 23.10 -13.14 -5.04
C VAL A 66 23.15 -12.91 -6.56
N THR A 67 23.86 -11.87 -6.98
CA THR A 67 25.02 -11.96 -7.90
C THR A 67 25.93 -10.76 -7.66
#